data_AF-A0A1E7EPR4-F1
#
_entry.id   AF-A0A1E7EPR4-F1
#
_cell.length_a   1.000
_cell.length_b   1.000
_cell.length_c   1.000
_cell.angle_alpha   90.00
_cell.angle_beta   90.00
_cell.angle_gamma   90.00
#
_symmetry.space_group_name_H-M   'P 1'
#
loop_
_entity.id
_entity.type
_entity.pdbx_description
1 polymer ?
#
loop_
_entity_poly.entity_id
_entity_poly.type
_entity_poly.pdbx_seq_one_letter_code
_entity_poly.pdbx_strand_id
1 'polypeptide(L)'
;QQITIDTLDWLENVVIQYNLCPFAEQSLLKNQLNIDVIQGSNQTDILAAVLGECLRLKDTPGTTLIVCPNLFPNNFIAYLEILNILTEGILPDNDLDGIIQIASFHPFFMFGDSDSDSSDNDDTTNIENYTNRSPYPIFHLLREAEVSYAVDSLDGDDSKVWKRNIAFLKTVEQTI
;
A
#
# COMPACT_ATOMS: atom_id res chain seq x y z
N GLN A 1 3.04 1.54 -20.03
CA GLN A 1 4.51 1.49 -19.86
C GLN A 1 5.00 2.56 -18.89
N GLN A 2 4.75 3.87 -19.13
CA GLN A 2 5.23 4.93 -18.21
C GLN A 2 4.78 4.73 -16.74
N ILE A 3 3.49 4.49 -16.49
CA ILE A 3 2.96 4.25 -15.13
C ILE A 3 3.68 3.12 -14.39
N THR A 4 3.99 2.03 -15.10
CA THR A 4 4.71 0.89 -14.52
C THR A 4 6.14 1.29 -14.14
N ILE A 5 6.82 2.07 -14.99
CA ILE A 5 8.16 2.60 -14.72
C ILE A 5 8.10 3.53 -13.51
N ASP A 6 7.18 4.49 -13.48
CA ASP A 6 7.03 5.43 -12.36
C ASP A 6 6.72 4.69 -11.05
N THR A 7 5.94 3.62 -11.10
CA THR A 7 5.63 2.77 -9.94
C THR A 7 6.85 2.00 -9.46
N LEU A 8 7.66 1.45 -10.38
CA LEU A 8 8.91 0.77 -10.04
C LEU A 8 9.95 1.75 -9.46
N ASP A 9 10.11 2.91 -10.07
CA ASP A 9 11.01 3.96 -9.59
C ASP A 9 10.60 4.42 -8.19
N TRP A 10 9.31 4.60 -7.93
CA TRP A 10 8.80 4.89 -6.58
C TRP A 10 9.07 3.75 -5.60
N LEU A 11 8.81 2.50 -6.00
CA LEU A 11 9.03 1.34 -5.16
C LEU A 11 10.51 1.21 -4.75
N GLU A 12 11.43 1.40 -5.69
CA GLU A 12 12.88 1.32 -5.45
C GLU A 12 13.38 2.49 -4.59
N ASN A 13 13.07 3.73 -4.98
CA ASN A 13 13.66 4.93 -4.38
C ASN A 13 12.94 5.39 -3.09
N VAL A 14 11.71 4.96 -2.86
CA VAL A 14 10.93 5.35 -1.67
C VAL A 14 10.73 4.16 -0.76
N VAL A 15 10.12 3.09 -1.26
CA VAL A 15 9.71 1.96 -0.40
C VAL A 15 10.90 1.12 0.04
N ILE A 16 11.81 0.77 -0.88
CA ILE A 16 12.98 -0.06 -0.58
C ILE A 16 14.11 0.78 0.03
N GLN A 17 14.46 1.91 -0.58
CA GLN A 17 15.58 2.75 -0.11
C GLN A 17 15.39 3.25 1.33
N TYR A 18 14.18 3.65 1.70
CA TYR A 18 13.88 4.04 3.09
C TYR A 18 13.43 2.85 3.95
N ASN A 19 13.42 1.65 3.38
CA ASN A 19 13.03 0.39 4.00
C ASN A 19 11.69 0.53 4.75
N LEU A 20 10.73 1.15 4.05
CA LEU A 20 9.37 1.38 4.52
C LEU A 20 8.56 0.08 4.54
N CYS A 21 8.92 -0.87 3.68
CA CYS A 21 8.25 -2.15 3.60
C CYS A 21 9.29 -3.28 3.49
N PRO A 22 9.49 -4.09 4.55
CA PRO A 22 10.44 -5.21 4.50
C PRO A 22 10.02 -6.29 3.50
N PHE A 23 8.76 -6.28 3.05
CA PHE A 23 8.20 -7.23 2.09
C PHE A 23 8.53 -6.88 0.63
N ALA A 24 8.69 -5.59 0.33
CA ALA A 24 8.92 -5.11 -1.04
C ALA A 24 10.27 -5.58 -1.59
N GLU A 25 11.34 -5.46 -0.79
CA GLU A 25 12.69 -5.84 -1.18
C GLU A 25 12.79 -7.36 -1.44
N GLN A 26 12.28 -8.20 -0.53
CA GLN A 26 12.34 -9.65 -0.69
C GLN A 26 11.51 -10.15 -1.89
N SER A 27 10.33 -9.58 -2.10
CA SER A 27 9.46 -9.95 -3.22
C SER A 27 10.08 -9.56 -4.56
N LEU A 28 10.71 -8.38 -4.64
CA LEU A 28 11.40 -7.93 -5.84
C LEU A 28 12.62 -8.82 -6.15
N LEU A 29 13.46 -9.11 -5.14
CA LEU A 29 14.64 -9.97 -5.30
C LEU A 29 14.32 -11.40 -5.72
N LYS A 30 13.17 -11.92 -5.30
CA LYS A 30 12.69 -13.27 -5.69
C LYS A 30 11.88 -13.28 -6.99
N ASN A 31 11.73 -12.13 -7.66
CA ASN A 31 10.89 -11.95 -8.85
C ASN A 31 9.43 -12.40 -8.60
N GLN A 32 8.93 -12.11 -7.41
CA GLN A 32 7.62 -12.46 -6.87
C GLN A 32 6.72 -11.21 -6.70
N LEU A 33 7.08 -10.11 -7.34
CA LEU A 33 6.26 -8.90 -7.42
C LEU A 33 5.58 -8.86 -8.79
N ASN A 34 4.26 -8.83 -8.80
CA ASN A 34 3.48 -8.49 -9.99
C ASN A 34 3.03 -7.02 -9.94
N ILE A 35 3.01 -6.34 -11.08
CA ILE A 35 2.45 -4.99 -11.22
C ILE A 35 1.41 -5.05 -12.32
N ASP A 36 0.15 -4.84 -11.95
CA ASP A 36 -0.94 -4.75 -12.91
C ASP A 36 -1.49 -3.32 -12.95
N VAL A 37 -1.61 -2.77 -14.15
CA VAL A 37 -2.03 -1.37 -14.36
C VAL A 37 -3.41 -1.38 -14.99
N ILE A 38 -4.40 -1.01 -14.19
CA ILE A 38 -5.79 -0.93 -14.64
C ILE A 38 -6.08 0.49 -15.08
N GLN A 39 -6.32 0.65 -16.38
CA GLN A 39 -6.74 1.92 -16.97
C GLN A 39 -8.25 2.09 -16.82
N GLY A 40 -8.69 3.31 -16.53
CA GLY A 40 -10.11 3.65 -16.35
C GLY A 40 -10.53 3.76 -14.88
N SER A 41 -11.75 4.25 -14.69
CA SER A 41 -12.30 4.63 -13.37
C SER A 41 -13.59 3.87 -13.02
N ASN A 42 -13.94 2.84 -13.79
CA ASN A 42 -15.10 2.02 -13.49
C ASN A 42 -14.82 1.18 -12.24
N GLN A 43 -15.55 1.48 -11.18
CA GLN A 43 -15.37 0.84 -9.88
C GLN A 43 -15.66 -0.66 -9.93
N THR A 44 -16.70 -1.09 -10.65
CA THR A 44 -17.06 -2.51 -10.76
C THR A 44 -15.95 -3.32 -11.42
N ASP A 45 -15.36 -2.78 -12.49
CA ASP A 45 -14.26 -3.44 -13.21
C ASP A 45 -13.02 -3.54 -12.33
N ILE A 46 -12.72 -2.48 -11.56
CA ILE A 46 -11.57 -2.47 -10.63
C ILE A 46 -11.78 -3.45 -9.48
N LEU A 47 -12.96 -3.46 -8.85
CA LEU A 47 -13.30 -4.40 -7.78
C LEU A 47 -13.16 -5.85 -8.27
N ALA A 48 -13.66 -6.14 -9.47
CA ALA A 48 -13.55 -7.48 -10.06
C ALA A 48 -12.10 -7.87 -10.37
N ALA A 49 -11.28 -6.94 -10.87
CA ALA A 49 -9.87 -7.19 -11.14
C ALA A 49 -9.07 -7.42 -9.85
N VAL A 50 -9.30 -6.61 -8.81
CA VAL A 50 -8.67 -6.80 -7.50
C VAL A 50 -9.05 -8.16 -6.92
N LEU A 51 -10.34 -8.54 -6.94
CA LEU A 51 -10.78 -9.87 -6.49
C LEU A 51 -10.10 -11.00 -7.28
N GLY A 52 -10.03 -10.88 -8.60
CA GLY A 52 -9.37 -11.86 -9.46
C GLY A 52 -7.90 -12.09 -9.07
N GLU A 53 -7.17 -11.00 -8.82
CA GLU A 53 -5.79 -11.09 -8.36
C GLU A 53 -5.68 -11.62 -6.92
N CYS A 54 -6.59 -11.28 -6.00
CA CYS A 54 -6.61 -11.86 -4.66
C CYS A 54 -6.81 -13.39 -4.70
N LEU A 55 -7.74 -13.88 -5.53
CA LEU A 55 -7.98 -15.31 -5.72
C LEU A 55 -6.76 -16.02 -6.30
N ARG A 56 -6.03 -15.39 -7.23
CA ARG A 56 -4.77 -15.93 -7.77
C ARG A 56 -3.69 -15.97 -6.70
N LEU A 57 -3.57 -14.89 -5.92
CA LEU A 57 -2.53 -14.73 -4.91
C LEU A 57 -2.71 -15.69 -3.73
N LYS A 58 -3.95 -16.05 -3.38
CA LYS A 58 -4.27 -17.05 -2.35
C LYS A 58 -3.36 -18.28 -2.43
N ASP A 59 -3.18 -18.83 -3.63
CA ASP A 59 -2.42 -20.06 -3.86
C ASP A 59 -1.02 -19.83 -4.46
N THR A 60 -0.64 -18.58 -4.74
CA THR A 60 0.62 -18.25 -5.42
C THR A 60 1.50 -17.34 -4.55
N PRO A 61 2.73 -17.77 -4.19
CA PRO A 61 3.67 -16.92 -3.46
C PRO A 61 3.97 -15.59 -4.16
N GLY A 62 4.10 -14.53 -3.36
CA GLY A 62 4.42 -13.20 -3.83
C GLY A 62 3.35 -12.16 -3.55
N THR A 63 3.53 -10.99 -4.15
CA THR A 63 2.72 -9.81 -3.89
C THR A 63 2.31 -9.15 -5.21
N THR A 64 1.25 -8.35 -5.20
CA THR A 64 0.76 -7.67 -6.41
C THR A 64 0.43 -6.22 -6.14
N LEU A 65 0.95 -5.32 -6.95
CA LEU A 65 0.55 -3.92 -6.99
C LEU A 65 -0.49 -3.73 -8.09
N ILE A 66 -1.74 -3.49 -7.69
CA ILE A 66 -2.80 -3.06 -8.60
C ILE A 66 -2.76 -1.54 -8.66
N VAL A 67 -2.29 -0.98 -9.77
CA VAL A 67 -2.14 0.46 -9.99
C VAL A 67 -3.36 0.97 -10.75
N CYS A 68 -4.09 1.94 -10.18
CA CYS A 68 -5.32 2.49 -10.75
C CYS A 68 -5.20 4.01 -10.97
N PRO A 69 -4.47 4.49 -12.00
CA PRO A 69 -4.18 5.91 -12.20
C PRO A 69 -5.41 6.81 -12.37
N ASN A 70 -6.54 6.26 -12.79
CA ASN A 70 -7.77 7.01 -13.02
C ASN A 70 -8.82 6.82 -11.92
N LEU A 71 -8.59 5.94 -10.94
CA LEU A 71 -9.51 5.73 -9.82
C LEU A 71 -9.30 6.81 -8.76
N PHE A 72 -10.13 7.84 -8.80
CA PHE A 72 -10.11 8.91 -7.80
C PHE A 72 -8.72 9.52 -7.54
N PRO A 73 -7.95 9.92 -8.57
CA PRO A 73 -6.54 10.31 -8.41
C PRO A 73 -6.30 11.46 -7.42
N ASN A 74 -7.32 12.30 -7.21
CA ASN A 74 -7.29 13.45 -6.31
C ASN A 74 -8.35 13.38 -5.19
N ASN A 75 -9.01 12.24 -5.00
CA ASN A 75 -10.07 12.09 -4.00
C ASN A 75 -9.82 10.85 -3.14
N PHE A 76 -8.99 11.06 -2.10
CA PHE A 76 -8.59 9.99 -1.19
C PHE A 76 -9.77 9.37 -0.44
N ILE A 77 -10.77 10.17 -0.04
CA ILE A 77 -11.94 9.66 0.68
C ILE A 77 -12.75 8.68 -0.19
N ALA A 78 -12.99 9.04 -1.46
CA ALA A 78 -13.67 8.13 -2.38
C ALA A 78 -12.85 6.87 -2.70
N TYR A 79 -11.52 6.97 -2.71
CA TYR A 79 -10.64 5.80 -2.79
C TYR A 79 -10.79 4.89 -1.55
N LEU A 80 -10.88 5.45 -0.34
CA LEU A 80 -11.10 4.68 0.89
C LEU A 80 -12.45 3.96 0.89
N GLU A 81 -13.49 4.51 0.27
CA GLU A 81 -14.77 3.80 0.10
C GLU A 81 -14.59 2.51 -0.70
N ILE A 82 -13.77 2.53 -1.76
CA ILE A 82 -13.45 1.32 -2.55
C ILE A 82 -12.64 0.32 -1.72
N LEU A 83 -11.65 0.80 -0.96
CA LEU A 83 -10.88 -0.04 -0.05
C LEU A 83 -11.80 -0.74 0.97
N ASN A 84 -12.73 0.01 1.57
CA ASN A 84 -13.67 -0.55 2.54
C ASN A 84 -14.60 -1.60 1.91
N ILE A 85 -15.07 -1.39 0.68
CA ILE A 85 -15.86 -2.42 -0.05
C ILE A 85 -15.03 -3.69 -0.26
N LEU A 86 -13.73 -3.54 -0.58
CA LEU A 86 -12.83 -4.67 -0.74
C LEU A 86 -12.63 -5.42 0.57
N THR A 87 -12.25 -4.73 1.64
CA THR A 87 -11.84 -5.36 2.91
C THR A 87 -13.02 -5.86 3.75
N GLU A 88 -14.12 -5.12 3.81
CA GLU A 88 -15.26 -5.46 4.67
C GLU A 88 -16.36 -6.25 3.93
N GLY A 89 -16.32 -6.28 2.60
CA GLY A 89 -17.31 -6.98 1.77
C GLY A 89 -16.68 -8.12 0.98
N ILE A 90 -15.89 -7.77 -0.02
CA ILE A 90 -15.41 -8.73 -1.02
C ILE A 90 -14.49 -9.80 -0.42
N LEU A 91 -13.53 -9.44 0.43
CA LEU A 91 -12.61 -10.43 1.01
C LEU A 91 -13.35 -11.44 1.92
N PRO A 92 -14.19 -11.01 2.89
CA PRO A 92 -14.98 -11.92 3.70
C PRO A 92 -15.92 -12.81 2.87
N ASP A 93 -16.64 -12.23 1.91
CA ASP A 93 -17.62 -12.95 1.08
C ASP A 93 -16.98 -14.05 0.19
N ASN A 94 -15.66 -14.03 0.02
CA ASN A 94 -14.91 -14.96 -0.81
C ASN A 94 -13.92 -15.83 0.00
N ASP A 95 -14.05 -15.90 1.32
CA ASP A 95 -13.13 -16.64 2.21
C ASP A 95 -11.65 -16.25 2.01
N LEU A 96 -11.40 -14.94 1.89
CA LEU A 96 -10.06 -14.34 1.75
C LEU A 96 -9.65 -13.51 2.98
N ASP A 97 -10.58 -13.26 3.91
CA ASP A 97 -10.27 -12.66 5.21
C ASP A 97 -9.31 -13.55 6.02
N GLY A 98 -8.29 -12.95 6.63
CA GLY A 98 -7.20 -13.67 7.29
C GLY A 98 -6.23 -14.39 6.33
N ILE A 99 -6.39 -14.23 5.01
CA ILE A 99 -5.54 -14.85 3.99
C ILE A 99 -4.82 -13.79 3.16
N ILE A 100 -5.58 -12.79 2.69
CA ILE A 100 -5.08 -11.68 1.88
C ILE A 100 -5.30 -10.38 2.64
N GLN A 101 -4.24 -9.60 2.82
CA GLN A 101 -4.35 -8.22 3.27
C GLN A 101 -4.14 -7.26 2.08
N ILE A 102 -4.81 -6.11 2.14
CA ILE A 102 -4.66 -5.03 1.17
C ILE A 102 -4.03 -3.83 1.86
N ALA A 103 -2.77 -3.55 1.54
CA ALA A 103 -2.13 -2.30 1.93
C ALA A 103 -2.48 -1.21 0.91
N SER A 104 -2.93 -0.07 1.39
CA SER A 104 -3.41 1.03 0.56
C SER A 104 -2.36 2.13 0.38
N PHE A 105 -2.20 2.62 -0.84
CA PHE A 105 -1.36 3.75 -1.18
C PHE A 105 -2.09 4.73 -2.09
N HIS A 106 -1.90 6.02 -1.84
CA HIS A 106 -2.58 7.07 -2.60
C HIS A 106 -1.75 8.36 -2.64
N PRO A 107 -1.79 9.18 -3.71
CA PRO A 107 -1.04 10.44 -3.77
C PRO A 107 -1.35 11.41 -2.63
N PHE A 108 -2.61 11.39 -2.19
CA PHE A 108 -3.14 12.20 -1.09
C PHE A 108 -3.42 11.38 0.17
N PHE A 109 -2.65 10.31 0.42
CA PHE A 109 -2.84 9.48 1.60
C PHE A 109 -2.70 10.30 2.89
N MET A 110 -3.62 10.10 3.83
CA MET A 110 -3.61 10.67 5.18
C MET A 110 -4.07 9.63 6.19
N PHE A 111 -3.33 9.46 7.30
CA PHE A 111 -3.77 8.63 8.42
C PHE A 111 -4.93 9.30 9.17
N GLY A 112 -5.85 8.51 9.71
CA GLY A 112 -7.06 9.03 10.38
C GLY A 112 -6.79 9.89 11.62
N ASP A 113 -5.62 9.74 12.26
CA ASP A 113 -5.19 10.48 13.44
C ASP A 113 -4.27 11.68 13.11
N SER A 114 -4.01 11.99 11.84
CA SER A 114 -3.23 13.20 11.50
C SER A 114 -4.06 14.43 11.87
N ASP A 115 -3.63 15.19 12.88
CA ASP A 115 -4.37 16.32 13.46
C ASP A 115 -4.67 17.39 12.40
N SER A 116 -5.88 17.36 11.84
CA SER A 116 -6.39 18.40 10.94
C SER A 116 -6.69 19.73 11.65
N ASP A 117 -6.63 19.76 12.98
CA ASP A 117 -6.88 20.93 13.84
C ASP A 117 -5.60 21.68 14.24
N SER A 118 -4.43 21.22 13.78
CA SER A 118 -3.19 21.99 13.87
C SER A 118 -3.34 23.22 12.99
N SER A 119 -3.41 24.42 13.58
CA SER A 119 -3.41 25.70 12.85
C SER A 119 -2.18 25.90 11.94
N ASP A 120 -1.21 24.99 12.03
CA ASP A 120 -0.09 24.84 11.13
C ASP A 120 -0.46 23.79 10.07
N ASN A 121 -1.07 24.25 8.97
CA ASN A 121 -1.28 23.45 7.75
C ASN A 121 0.06 23.22 7.01
N ASP A 122 1.11 22.84 7.75
CA ASP A 122 2.38 22.45 7.17
C ASP A 122 2.42 20.93 7.06
N ASP A 123 2.53 20.45 5.82
CA ASP A 123 2.56 19.02 5.45
C ASP A 123 3.83 18.33 5.99
N THR A 124 4.77 19.11 6.57
CA THR A 124 5.92 18.65 7.35
C THR A 124 5.51 18.01 8.68
N THR A 125 4.46 18.52 9.34
CA THR A 125 3.99 18.04 10.65
C THR A 125 3.40 16.62 10.60
N ASN A 126 2.96 16.17 9.43
CA ASN A 126 2.35 14.84 9.21
C ASN A 126 3.22 13.94 8.31
N ILE A 127 4.53 13.95 8.54
CA ILE A 127 5.51 13.20 7.73
C ILE A 127 5.20 11.70 7.64
N GLU A 128 4.49 11.13 8.62
CA GLU A 128 4.03 9.74 8.60
C GLU A 128 3.19 9.41 7.36
N ASN A 129 2.40 10.36 6.84
CA ASN A 129 1.58 10.15 5.66
C ASN A 129 2.42 9.75 4.43
N TYR A 130 3.66 10.24 4.35
CA TYR A 130 4.58 9.92 3.25
C TYR A 130 4.99 8.44 3.21
N THR A 131 4.77 7.68 4.29
CA THR A 131 4.99 6.23 4.29
C THR A 131 4.04 5.48 3.34
N ASN A 132 2.86 6.04 3.09
CA ASN A 132 1.81 5.46 2.26
C ASN A 132 1.42 6.35 1.07
N ARG A 133 2.15 7.45 0.82
CA ARG A 133 2.01 8.25 -0.41
C ARG A 133 2.68 7.57 -1.58
N SER A 134 2.02 7.62 -2.73
CA SER A 134 2.43 6.97 -3.97
C SER A 134 2.13 7.86 -5.18
N PRO A 135 2.75 7.61 -6.35
CA PRO A 135 2.46 8.39 -7.57
C PRO A 135 1.02 8.21 -8.08
N TYR A 136 0.38 7.08 -7.75
CA TYR A 136 -0.98 6.73 -8.17
C TYR A 136 -1.74 6.04 -7.04
N PRO A 137 -3.08 6.00 -7.10
CA PRO A 137 -3.88 5.07 -6.30
C PRO A 137 -3.43 3.63 -6.55
N ILE A 138 -3.02 2.93 -5.50
CA ILE A 138 -2.49 1.56 -5.58
C ILE A 138 -3.10 0.71 -4.46
N PHE A 139 -3.52 -0.50 -4.81
CA PHE A 139 -3.82 -1.57 -3.85
C PHE A 139 -2.67 -2.57 -3.87
N HIS A 140 -1.98 -2.73 -2.75
CA HIS A 140 -0.91 -3.71 -2.59
C HIS A 140 -1.46 -4.96 -1.92
N LEU A 141 -1.60 -6.01 -2.72
CA LEU A 141 -2.09 -7.31 -2.30
C LEU A 141 -0.95 -8.14 -1.75
N LEU A 142 -1.14 -8.64 -0.54
CA LEU A 142 -0.15 -9.36 0.25
C LEU A 142 -0.81 -10.59 0.88
N ARG A 143 -0.10 -11.71 0.98
CA ARG A 143 -0.58 -12.88 1.71
C ARG A 143 -0.24 -12.73 3.18
N GLU A 144 -1.23 -12.83 4.06
CA GLU A 144 -1.03 -12.66 5.50
C GLU A 144 0.00 -13.65 6.06
N ALA A 145 -0.02 -14.91 5.62
CA ALA A 145 0.97 -15.90 6.05
C ALA A 145 2.43 -15.50 5.74
N GLU A 146 2.68 -14.83 4.61
CA GLU A 146 4.02 -14.34 4.26
C GLU A 146 4.40 -13.11 5.09
N VAL A 147 3.41 -12.29 5.39
CA VAL A 147 3.55 -11.09 6.21
C VAL A 147 3.88 -11.50 7.64
N SER A 148 3.10 -12.39 8.25
CA SER A 148 3.34 -12.93 9.59
C SER A 148 4.71 -13.58 9.70
N TYR A 149 5.12 -14.41 8.72
CA TYR A 149 6.45 -15.04 8.74
C TYR A 149 7.59 -14.01 8.74
N ALA A 150 7.45 -12.94 7.95
CA ALA A 150 8.45 -11.88 7.90
C ALA A 150 8.39 -10.95 9.12
N VAL A 151 7.22 -10.75 9.74
CA VAL A 151 7.06 -10.02 11.01
C VAL A 151 7.63 -10.81 12.18
N ASP A 152 7.43 -12.13 12.23
CA ASP A 152 8.07 -13.03 13.22
C ASP A 152 9.60 -12.98 13.12
N SER A 153 10.12 -12.78 11.91
CA SER A 153 11.55 -12.56 11.67
C SER A 153 12.04 -11.17 12.12
N LEU A 154 11.13 -10.25 12.46
CA LEU A 154 11.35 -8.88 12.95
C LEU A 154 10.86 -8.69 14.40
N ASP A 155 10.98 -9.73 15.24
CA ASP A 155 10.52 -9.75 16.64
C ASP A 155 9.00 -9.59 16.83
N GLY A 156 8.19 -10.02 15.85
CA GLY A 156 6.76 -10.36 16.03
C GLY A 156 5.78 -9.18 16.21
N ASP A 157 6.10 -7.97 15.75
CA ASP A 157 5.20 -6.81 15.87
C ASP A 157 5.22 -5.96 14.60
N ASP A 158 4.16 -6.07 13.80
CA ASP A 158 3.95 -5.34 12.55
C ASP A 158 3.82 -3.82 12.75
N SER A 159 3.27 -3.39 13.90
CA SER A 159 3.24 -1.99 14.31
C SER A 159 4.64 -1.41 14.49
N LYS A 160 5.68 -2.24 14.69
CA LYS A 160 7.08 -1.77 14.66
C LYS A 160 7.51 -1.33 13.28
N VAL A 161 7.02 -1.92 12.19
CA VAL A 161 7.34 -1.46 10.83
C VAL A 161 6.80 -0.05 10.63
N TRP A 162 5.52 0.16 10.94
CA TRP A 162 4.91 1.49 10.90
C TRP A 162 5.59 2.49 11.84
N LYS A 163 5.76 2.17 13.14
CA LYS A 163 6.44 3.04 14.12
C LYS A 163 7.88 3.37 13.72
N ARG A 164 8.62 2.39 13.18
CA ARG A 164 9.97 2.57 12.66
C ARG A 164 9.97 3.54 11.49
N ASN A 165 9.06 3.37 10.52
CA ASN A 165 8.99 4.25 9.35
C ASN A 165 8.73 5.70 9.75
N ILE A 166 7.80 5.92 10.68
CA ILE A 166 7.53 7.24 11.25
C ILE A 166 8.76 7.80 11.96
N ALA A 167 9.40 7.02 12.83
CA ALA A 167 10.59 7.46 13.55
C ALA A 167 11.75 7.81 12.60
N PHE A 168 11.94 7.01 11.54
CA PHE A 168 12.95 7.27 10.51
C PHE A 168 12.68 8.59 9.77
N LEU A 169 11.45 8.80 9.28
CA LEU A 169 11.10 10.02 8.55
C LEU A 169 11.23 11.29 9.42
N LYS A 170 10.84 11.23 10.70
CA LYS A 170 11.07 12.31 11.67
C LYS A 170 12.55 12.63 11.90
N THR A 171 13.44 11.65 11.70
CA THR A 171 14.90 11.85 11.84
C THR A 171 15.49 12.51 10.59
N VAL A 172 15.01 12.12 9.40
CA VAL A 172 15.41 12.73 8.12
C VAL A 172 15.02 14.20 8.07
N GLU A 173 13.83 14.55 8.57
CA GLU A 173 13.34 15.93 8.68
C GLU A 173 14.28 16.84 9.50
N GLN A 174 14.86 16.34 10.60
CA GLN A 174 15.76 17.11 11.46
C GLN A 174 17.17 17.32 10.87
N THR A 175 17.48 16.67 9.74
CA THR A 175 18.83 16.67 9.14
C THR A 175 18.91 17.56 7.88
N ILE A 176 17.79 18.16 7.46
CA ILE A 176 17.67 19.11 6.34
C ILE A 176 17.50 20.52 6.90
#